data_AF-A0A239KVK4-F1
#
_entry.id   AF-A0A239KVK4-F1
#
_cell.length_a   1.000
_cell.length_b   1.000
_cell.length_c   1.000
_cell.angle_alpha   90.00
_cell.angle_beta   90.00
_cell.angle_gamma   90.00
#
_symmetry.space_group_name_H-M   'P 1'
#
loop_
_entity.id
_entity.type
_entity.pdbx_description
1 polymer ?
#
loop_
_entity_poly.entity_id
_entity_poly.type
_entity_poly.pdbx_seq_one_letter_code
_entity_poly.pdbx_strand_id
1 'polypeptide(L)'
;MATHPLALTLPLDDPARTAAQGIADRLSEGCPVARNDLLAEMTSAFGGSSADGLWSLRDAYDVLELAQVLHLKNATLPADANARLAQLIAMTAALPTQSVRSETQIAFQQFSTPAPIGFLAAKAAAITAHDIVLEPSAGTGLLAVHAHLAGARLLLNDIDAWRTRLLRHAFPEGRLSTHDGELIDDMLDPQLVPSVVLLNPPFSRSQGRARDRHAALRHLRSALLRLAPGGRCAVILPDRIETEDADWLHATAGAHARLHLDLPPDAYAKHGTGQAVQLILLEKDGAGGSVPRQTCTTLGAALAAIDAMATPCAPQPQPISRPSGLFRGLTRRTRPVCSRAAVTLPTTRAVAYHRLDAPAPAGEPQGIYLPYRPSRLLIADAREHPSAL
;
A
#
# COMPACT_ATOMS: atom_id res chain seq x y z
N MET A 1 -1.13 18.55 28.02
CA MET A 1 -1.14 17.13 28.45
C MET A 1 -1.26 16.29 27.19
N ALA A 2 -0.16 15.73 26.71
CA ALA A 2 -0.14 14.89 25.52
C ALA A 2 -0.65 13.50 25.91
N THR A 3 -1.80 13.11 25.38
CA THR A 3 -2.29 11.74 25.45
C THR A 3 -1.45 10.90 24.49
N HIS A 4 -0.49 10.15 25.04
CA HIS A 4 0.12 9.03 24.31
C HIS A 4 -1.01 8.05 23.94
N PRO A 5 -1.15 7.64 22.67
CA PRO A 5 -2.04 6.53 22.36
C PRO A 5 -1.49 5.30 23.06
N LEU A 6 -2.30 4.70 23.93
CA LEU A 6 -2.03 3.39 24.54
C LEU A 6 -1.62 2.43 23.42
N ALA A 7 -0.38 1.93 23.49
CA ALA A 7 0.04 0.81 22.66
C ALA A 7 -0.84 -0.38 23.06
N LEU A 8 -1.95 -0.59 22.34
CA LEU A 8 -2.77 -1.78 22.49
C LEU A 8 -1.88 -2.96 22.10
N THR A 9 -1.33 -3.64 23.11
CA THR A 9 -0.62 -4.90 22.95
C THR A 9 -1.65 -5.89 22.42
N LEU A 10 -1.48 -6.35 21.18
CA LEU A 10 -2.42 -7.33 20.63
C LEU A 10 -2.17 -8.68 21.33
N PRO A 11 -3.24 -9.44 21.62
CA PRO A 11 -3.11 -10.76 22.21
C PRO A 11 -2.24 -11.67 21.31
N LEU A 12 -1.42 -12.54 21.92
CA LEU A 12 -0.64 -13.54 21.17
C LEU A 12 -1.54 -14.56 20.47
N ASP A 13 -2.74 -14.77 21.01
CA ASP A 13 -3.84 -15.62 20.56
C ASP A 13 -4.73 -14.97 19.48
N ASP A 14 -4.25 -13.92 18.81
CA ASP A 14 -4.95 -13.35 17.67
C ASP A 14 -5.09 -14.40 16.54
N PRO A 15 -6.32 -14.76 16.13
CA PRO A 15 -6.54 -15.81 15.12
C PRO A 15 -5.87 -15.50 13.79
N ALA A 16 -5.75 -14.22 13.42
CA ALA A 16 -5.07 -13.81 12.19
C ALA A 16 -3.57 -14.12 12.25
N ARG A 17 -2.94 -13.90 13.41
CA ARG A 17 -1.54 -14.21 13.62
C ARG A 17 -1.31 -15.72 13.70
N THR A 18 -2.18 -16.45 14.38
CA THR A 18 -2.09 -17.92 14.47
C THR A 18 -2.16 -18.55 13.08
N ALA A 19 -3.15 -18.17 12.26
CA ALA A 19 -3.24 -18.65 10.88
C ALA A 19 -2.01 -18.25 10.05
N ALA A 20 -1.54 -17.00 10.17
CA ALA A 20 -0.35 -16.55 9.46
C ALA A 20 0.91 -17.33 9.86
N GLN A 21 1.06 -17.68 11.15
CA GLN A 21 2.20 -18.46 11.64
C GLN A 21 2.16 -19.89 11.07
N GLY A 22 1.01 -20.57 11.10
CA GLY A 22 0.88 -21.91 10.51
C GLY A 22 1.25 -21.94 9.02
N ILE A 23 0.84 -20.92 8.27
CA ILE A 23 1.23 -20.78 6.86
C ILE A 23 2.73 -20.46 6.72
N ALA A 24 3.28 -19.58 7.56
CA ALA A 24 4.70 -19.24 7.53
C ALA A 24 5.59 -20.46 7.81
N ASP A 25 5.16 -21.35 8.70
CA ASP A 25 5.84 -22.60 9.01
C ASP A 25 5.86 -23.52 7.77
N ARG A 26 4.73 -23.68 7.07
CA ARG A 26 4.67 -24.43 5.80
C ARG A 26 5.59 -23.82 4.72
N LEU A 27 5.68 -22.50 4.64
CA LEU A 27 6.62 -21.82 3.74
C LEU A 27 8.08 -22.11 4.11
N SER A 28 8.39 -22.22 5.41
CA SER A 28 9.74 -22.57 5.89
C SER A 28 10.17 -23.99 5.51
N GLU A 29 9.21 -24.90 5.36
CA GLU A 29 9.41 -26.28 4.90
C GLU A 29 9.52 -26.39 3.36
N GLY A 30 9.34 -25.28 2.64
CA GLY A 30 9.33 -25.26 1.18
C GLY A 30 8.07 -25.88 0.55
N CYS A 31 7.02 -26.08 1.35
CA CYS A 31 5.76 -26.62 0.85
C CYS A 31 4.95 -25.55 0.11
N PRO A 32 4.44 -25.84 -1.11
CA PRO A 32 3.46 -24.97 -1.75
C PRO A 32 2.22 -24.79 -0.89
N VAL A 33 1.63 -23.59 -0.95
CA VAL A 33 0.39 -23.27 -0.24
C VAL A 33 -0.74 -23.27 -1.25
N ALA A 34 -1.66 -24.25 -1.16
CA ALA A 34 -2.86 -24.23 -1.96
C ALA A 34 -3.91 -23.31 -1.33
N ARG A 35 -4.90 -22.87 -2.13
CA ARG A 35 -6.03 -22.08 -1.62
C ARG A 35 -6.76 -22.81 -0.49
N ASN A 36 -6.96 -24.12 -0.62
CA ASN A 36 -7.66 -24.91 0.41
C ASN A 36 -6.88 -24.97 1.72
N ASP A 37 -5.54 -25.00 1.67
CA ASP A 37 -4.70 -24.94 2.86
C ASP A 37 -4.92 -23.62 3.59
N LEU A 38 -4.88 -22.50 2.86
CA LEU A 38 -5.15 -21.17 3.40
C LEU A 38 -6.54 -21.09 4.07
N LEU A 39 -7.59 -21.62 3.42
CA LEU A 39 -8.94 -21.60 3.99
C LEU A 39 -9.07 -22.51 5.22
N ALA A 40 -8.36 -23.64 5.23
CA ALA A 40 -8.34 -24.55 6.39
C ALA A 40 -7.67 -23.89 7.59
N GLU A 41 -6.52 -23.24 7.41
CA GLU A 41 -5.83 -22.49 8.46
C GLU A 41 -6.69 -21.34 9.01
N MET A 42 -7.34 -20.57 8.12
CA MET A 42 -8.28 -19.53 8.52
C MET A 42 -9.46 -20.11 9.31
N THR A 43 -10.07 -21.20 8.83
CA THR A 43 -11.21 -21.82 9.51
C THR A 43 -10.84 -22.32 10.90
N SER A 44 -9.68 -22.97 11.02
CA SER A 44 -9.15 -23.48 12.28
C SER A 44 -8.89 -22.35 13.28
N ALA A 45 -8.19 -21.30 12.86
CA ALA A 45 -7.82 -20.21 13.76
C ALA A 45 -9.01 -19.35 14.19
N PHE A 46 -9.96 -19.07 13.28
CA PHE A 46 -11.13 -18.24 13.58
C PHE A 46 -12.31 -19.02 14.19
N GLY A 47 -12.23 -20.36 14.26
CA GLY A 47 -13.27 -21.22 14.83
C GLY A 47 -14.52 -21.36 13.95
N GLY A 48 -14.43 -21.04 12.66
CA GLY A 48 -15.52 -21.16 11.69
C GLY A 48 -15.15 -20.60 10.33
N SER A 49 -16.05 -20.76 9.36
CA SER A 49 -15.78 -20.47 7.95
C SER A 49 -16.12 -19.04 7.55
N SER A 50 -15.73 -18.64 6.34
CA SER A 50 -16.15 -17.35 5.77
C SER A 50 -17.66 -17.28 5.51
N ALA A 51 -18.36 -18.42 5.35
CA ALA A 51 -19.81 -18.45 5.22
C ALA A 51 -20.53 -18.06 6.52
N ASP A 52 -19.86 -18.19 7.65
CA ASP A 52 -20.36 -17.78 8.97
C ASP A 52 -20.14 -16.28 9.24
N GLY A 53 -19.51 -15.56 8.30
CA GLY A 53 -19.23 -14.13 8.40
C GLY A 53 -18.09 -13.76 9.36
N LEU A 54 -17.31 -14.76 9.82
CA LEU A 54 -16.21 -14.57 10.78
C LEU A 54 -14.97 -13.93 10.16
N TRP A 55 -14.76 -14.15 8.86
CA TRP A 55 -13.68 -13.58 8.06
C TRP A 55 -14.07 -13.60 6.58
N SER A 56 -13.46 -12.72 5.79
CA SER A 56 -13.63 -12.65 4.35
C SER A 56 -12.48 -13.33 3.62
N LEU A 57 -12.69 -13.74 2.37
CA LEU A 57 -11.59 -14.25 1.56
C LEU A 57 -10.47 -13.22 1.33
N ARG A 58 -10.78 -11.92 1.43
CA ARG A 58 -9.74 -10.88 1.42
C ARG A 58 -8.89 -10.95 2.68
N ASP A 59 -9.51 -11.12 3.84
CA ASP A 59 -8.81 -11.27 5.13
C ASP A 59 -7.84 -12.44 5.07
N ALA A 60 -8.24 -13.54 4.43
CA ALA A 60 -7.36 -14.69 4.18
C ALA A 60 -6.15 -14.34 3.31
N TYR A 61 -6.32 -13.53 2.27
CA TYR A 61 -5.18 -13.07 1.46
C TYR A 61 -4.28 -12.07 2.21
N ASP A 62 -4.84 -11.20 3.05
CA ASP A 62 -4.03 -10.34 3.94
C ASP A 62 -3.25 -11.19 4.97
N VAL A 63 -3.85 -12.25 5.53
CA VAL A 63 -3.18 -13.22 6.40
C VAL A 63 -2.07 -13.98 5.67
N LEU A 64 -2.28 -14.33 4.40
CA LEU A 64 -1.25 -14.95 3.55
C LEU A 64 -0.07 -13.99 3.31
N GLU A 65 -0.33 -12.69 3.14
CA GLU A 65 0.72 -11.69 3.03
C GLU A 65 1.47 -11.50 4.36
N LEU A 66 0.76 -11.50 5.50
CA LEU A 66 1.39 -11.51 6.82
C LEU A 66 2.28 -12.76 7.00
N ALA A 67 1.81 -13.94 6.57
CA ALA A 67 2.58 -15.18 6.64
C ALA A 67 3.91 -15.08 5.85
N GLN A 68 3.89 -14.46 4.67
CA GLN A 68 5.12 -14.18 3.91
C GLN A 68 6.06 -13.27 4.69
N VAL A 69 5.55 -12.21 5.32
CA VAL A 69 6.37 -11.31 6.15
C VAL A 69 7.00 -12.07 7.32
N LEU A 70 6.23 -12.88 8.05
CA LEU A 70 6.72 -13.68 9.16
C LEU A 70 7.78 -14.69 8.72
N HIS A 71 7.53 -15.40 7.60
CA HIS A 71 8.50 -16.31 7.01
C HIS A 71 9.80 -15.59 6.64
N LEU A 72 9.72 -14.49 5.89
CA LEU A 72 10.90 -13.76 5.42
C LEU A 72 11.76 -13.22 6.55
N LYS A 73 11.15 -12.76 7.65
CA LYS A 73 11.88 -12.28 8.84
C LYS A 73 12.71 -13.37 9.54
N ASN A 74 12.29 -14.62 9.41
CA ASN A 74 12.93 -15.77 10.05
C ASN A 74 13.78 -16.59 9.07
N ALA A 75 13.66 -16.34 7.77
CA ALA A 75 14.37 -17.08 6.74
C ALA A 75 15.83 -16.64 6.59
N THR A 76 16.72 -17.60 6.40
CA THR A 76 18.09 -17.33 5.94
C THR A 76 18.06 -17.07 4.44
N LEU A 77 18.12 -15.80 4.05
CA LEU A 77 18.11 -15.39 2.65
C LEU A 77 19.55 -15.32 2.07
N PRO A 78 19.80 -15.80 0.83
CA PRO A 78 21.09 -15.72 0.16
C PRO A 78 21.65 -14.31 0.16
N ALA A 79 22.95 -14.15 0.38
CA ALA A 79 23.61 -12.83 0.26
C ALA A 79 23.67 -12.36 -1.20
N ASP A 80 23.82 -13.30 -2.14
CA ASP A 80 23.76 -13.01 -3.57
C ASP A 80 22.35 -12.54 -3.98
N ALA A 81 22.30 -11.40 -4.68
CA ALA A 81 21.04 -10.76 -5.02
C ALA A 81 20.23 -11.54 -6.05
N ASN A 82 20.89 -12.23 -6.99
CA ASN A 82 20.22 -13.06 -8.00
C ASN A 82 19.59 -14.30 -7.37
N ALA A 83 20.33 -15.00 -6.50
CA ALA A 83 19.83 -16.15 -5.75
C ALA A 83 18.67 -15.75 -4.82
N ARG A 84 18.78 -14.61 -4.13
CA ARG A 84 17.70 -14.09 -3.29
C ARG A 84 16.46 -13.77 -4.12
N LEU A 85 16.60 -13.08 -5.25
CA LEU A 85 15.48 -12.78 -6.14
C LEU A 85 14.82 -14.07 -6.67
N ALA A 86 15.62 -15.05 -7.09
CA ALA A 86 15.10 -16.34 -7.56
C ALA A 86 14.31 -17.08 -6.48
N GLN A 87 14.79 -17.08 -5.23
CA GLN A 87 14.06 -17.66 -4.09
C GLN A 87 12.72 -16.95 -3.85
N LEU A 88 12.69 -15.61 -3.89
CA LEU A 88 11.46 -14.85 -3.72
C LEU A 88 10.44 -15.11 -4.86
N ILE A 89 10.93 -15.25 -6.09
CA ILE A 89 10.10 -15.61 -7.25
C ILE A 89 9.51 -17.01 -7.06
N ALA A 90 10.32 -17.99 -6.68
CA ALA A 90 9.87 -19.37 -6.44
C ALA A 90 8.85 -19.44 -5.31
N MET A 91 9.09 -18.75 -4.19
CA MET A 91 8.14 -18.63 -3.09
C MET A 91 6.80 -18.05 -3.57
N THR A 92 6.83 -16.92 -4.28
CA THR A 92 5.62 -16.25 -4.79
C THR A 92 4.85 -17.13 -5.78
N ALA A 93 5.57 -17.89 -6.62
CA ALA A 93 4.98 -18.82 -7.59
C ALA A 93 4.22 -19.98 -6.91
N ALA A 94 4.68 -20.40 -5.73
CA ALA A 94 4.12 -21.49 -4.93
C ALA A 94 2.88 -21.09 -4.08
N LEU A 95 2.46 -19.82 -4.16
CA LEU A 95 1.29 -19.29 -3.45
C LEU A 95 0.01 -19.34 -4.31
N PRO A 96 -1.19 -19.34 -3.68
CA PRO A 96 -2.43 -19.23 -4.43
C PRO A 96 -2.56 -17.83 -5.05
N THR A 97 -3.18 -17.74 -6.23
CA THR A 97 -3.50 -16.44 -6.82
C THR A 97 -4.61 -15.76 -6.01
N GLN A 98 -4.46 -14.46 -5.76
CA GLN A 98 -5.48 -13.61 -5.13
C GLN A 98 -6.62 -13.32 -6.12
N SER A 99 -7.48 -14.30 -6.39
CA SER A 99 -8.48 -14.24 -7.47
C SER A 99 -9.77 -13.50 -7.10
N VAL A 100 -10.00 -13.22 -5.82
CA VAL A 100 -11.21 -12.52 -5.36
C VAL A 100 -10.86 -11.10 -4.94
N ARG A 101 -11.61 -10.15 -5.51
CA ARG A 101 -11.43 -8.72 -5.30
C ARG A 101 -12.64 -8.17 -4.55
N SER A 102 -12.42 -7.50 -3.42
CA SER A 102 -13.51 -6.77 -2.74
C SER A 102 -13.87 -5.51 -3.53
N GLU A 103 -15.09 -4.98 -3.34
CA GLU A 103 -15.49 -3.71 -3.94
C GLU A 103 -14.52 -2.57 -3.57
N THR A 104 -14.08 -2.54 -2.32
CA THR A 104 -13.05 -1.63 -1.81
C THR A 104 -11.72 -1.80 -2.57
N GLN A 105 -11.25 -3.04 -2.78
CA GLN A 105 -10.01 -3.30 -3.51
C GLN A 105 -10.11 -2.89 -4.98
N ILE A 106 -11.26 -3.14 -5.62
CA ILE A 106 -11.53 -2.68 -7.00
C ILE A 106 -11.58 -1.15 -7.03
N ALA A 107 -12.22 -0.53 -6.05
CA ALA A 107 -12.40 0.92 -5.98
C ALA A 107 -11.09 1.67 -5.75
N PHE A 108 -10.20 1.17 -4.89
CA PHE A 108 -8.93 1.81 -4.57
C PHE A 108 -7.74 1.26 -5.37
N GLN A 109 -7.92 0.17 -6.13
CA GLN A 109 -6.82 -0.58 -6.80
C GLN A 109 -5.67 -0.89 -5.84
N GLN A 110 -6.00 -1.33 -4.62
CA GLN A 110 -5.03 -1.66 -3.57
C GLN A 110 -4.54 -3.10 -3.76
N PHE A 111 -3.43 -3.25 -4.47
CA PHE A 111 -2.71 -4.52 -4.56
C PHE A 111 -1.44 -4.42 -3.73
N SER A 112 -1.24 -5.39 -2.84
CA SER A 112 0.03 -5.51 -2.11
C SER A 112 1.17 -5.77 -3.09
N THR A 113 2.32 -5.19 -2.82
CA THR A 113 3.51 -5.37 -3.66
C THR A 113 4.07 -6.78 -3.47
N PRO A 114 4.18 -7.60 -4.52
CA PRO A 114 4.82 -8.90 -4.46
C PRO A 114 6.25 -8.82 -3.89
N ALA A 115 6.64 -9.77 -3.05
CA ALA A 115 7.96 -9.79 -2.40
C ALA A 115 9.16 -9.63 -3.37
N PRO A 116 9.16 -10.23 -4.59
CA PRO A 116 10.23 -9.97 -5.56
C PRO A 116 10.36 -8.49 -5.94
N ILE A 117 9.24 -7.78 -6.12
CA ILE A 117 9.24 -6.35 -6.46
C ILE A 117 9.63 -5.51 -5.24
N GLY A 118 9.18 -5.89 -4.04
CA GLY A 118 9.59 -5.24 -2.81
C GLY A 118 11.10 -5.30 -2.59
N PHE A 119 11.72 -6.44 -2.90
CA PHE A 119 13.18 -6.59 -2.89
C PHE A 119 13.88 -5.65 -3.88
N LEU A 120 13.38 -5.57 -5.13
CA LEU A 120 13.92 -4.64 -6.13
C LEU A 120 13.80 -3.18 -5.68
N ALA A 121 12.67 -2.78 -5.10
CA ALA A 121 12.46 -1.42 -4.59
C ALA A 121 13.42 -1.08 -3.44
N ALA A 122 13.59 -1.99 -2.47
CA ALA A 122 14.52 -1.80 -1.37
C ALA A 122 15.99 -1.74 -1.84
N LYS A 123 16.35 -2.57 -2.83
CA LYS A 123 17.68 -2.58 -3.42
C LYS A 123 17.95 -1.31 -4.24
N ALA A 124 16.99 -0.86 -5.04
CA ALA A 124 17.08 0.41 -5.77
C ALA A 124 17.27 1.60 -4.81
N ALA A 125 16.55 1.63 -3.69
CA ALA A 125 16.70 2.66 -2.67
C ALA A 125 18.01 2.57 -1.86
N ALA A 126 18.80 1.50 -2.04
CA ALA A 126 20.04 1.22 -1.33
C ALA A 126 19.89 1.33 0.20
N ILE A 127 18.84 0.69 0.74
CA ILE A 127 18.49 0.75 2.17
C ILE A 127 19.58 0.10 3.04
N THR A 128 19.88 0.75 4.15
CA THR A 128 20.85 0.31 5.17
C THR A 128 20.25 0.35 6.57
N ALA A 129 20.97 -0.19 7.56
CA ALA A 129 20.56 -0.13 8.96
C ALA A 129 20.56 1.30 9.56
N HIS A 130 21.16 2.27 8.86
CA HIS A 130 21.15 3.67 9.28
C HIS A 130 19.90 4.42 8.82
N ASP A 131 19.08 3.82 7.96
CA ASP A 131 17.92 4.47 7.39
C ASP A 131 16.71 4.45 8.33
N ILE A 132 15.91 5.51 8.20
CA ILE A 132 14.53 5.56 8.68
C ILE A 132 13.66 5.45 7.43
N VAL A 133 12.97 4.32 7.29
CA VAL A 133 12.16 4.00 6.12
C VAL A 133 10.69 4.24 6.43
N LEU A 134 10.05 5.09 5.62
CA LEU A 134 8.60 5.30 5.64
C LEU A 134 7.93 4.48 4.54
N GLU A 135 6.93 3.67 4.91
CA GLU A 135 5.95 3.11 3.98
C GLU A 135 4.57 3.70 4.31
N PRO A 136 4.09 4.72 3.55
CA PRO A 136 2.90 5.49 3.91
C PRO A 136 1.58 4.78 3.56
N SER A 137 1.65 3.64 2.85
CA SER A 137 0.53 2.80 2.44
C SER A 137 0.91 1.33 2.61
N ALA A 138 1.22 0.97 3.86
CA ALA A 138 1.98 -0.22 4.20
C ALA A 138 1.25 -1.55 3.94
N GLY A 139 -0.07 -1.54 3.84
CA GLY A 139 -0.85 -2.77 3.72
C GLY A 139 -0.54 -3.72 4.87
N THR A 140 -0.10 -4.92 4.53
CA THR A 140 0.35 -5.95 5.49
C THR A 140 1.85 -5.88 5.78
N GLY A 141 2.57 -4.99 5.10
CA GLY A 141 4.01 -4.72 5.27
C GLY A 141 4.92 -5.63 4.46
N LEU A 142 4.39 -6.24 3.39
CA LEU A 142 5.15 -7.09 2.46
C LEU A 142 6.24 -6.30 1.70
N LEU A 143 6.07 -4.99 1.52
CA LEU A 143 7.12 -4.12 0.98
C LEU A 143 8.12 -3.71 2.08
N ALA A 144 7.65 -3.27 3.24
CA ALA A 144 8.49 -2.91 4.39
C ALA A 144 9.39 -4.03 4.92
N VAL A 145 9.04 -5.31 4.75
CA VAL A 145 9.87 -6.42 5.25
C VAL A 145 11.30 -6.37 4.71
N HIS A 146 11.52 -5.87 3.49
CA HIS A 146 12.86 -5.75 2.93
C HIS A 146 13.69 -4.66 3.60
N ALA A 147 13.06 -3.57 4.05
CA ALA A 147 13.70 -2.56 4.88
C ALA A 147 14.02 -3.11 6.29
N HIS A 148 13.13 -3.91 6.86
CA HIS A 148 13.40 -4.61 8.13
C HIS A 148 14.62 -5.53 8.02
N LEU A 149 14.70 -6.32 6.95
CA LEU A 149 15.82 -7.23 6.68
C LEU A 149 17.15 -6.50 6.46
N ALA A 150 17.10 -5.24 6.03
CA ALA A 150 18.28 -4.36 5.94
C ALA A 150 18.66 -3.72 7.29
N GLY A 151 17.90 -3.98 8.36
CA GLY A 151 18.11 -3.42 9.69
C GLY A 151 17.61 -2.00 9.87
N ALA A 152 16.82 -1.47 8.92
CA ALA A 152 16.33 -0.10 8.98
C ALA A 152 15.24 0.09 10.05
N ARG A 153 15.10 1.33 10.53
CA ARG A 153 14.00 1.71 11.42
C ARG A 153 12.76 1.99 10.60
N LEU A 154 11.60 1.45 11.00
CA LEU A 154 10.37 1.53 10.22
C LEU A 154 9.37 2.54 10.77
N LEU A 155 8.83 3.35 9.87
CA LEU A 155 7.61 4.15 10.03
C LEU A 155 6.58 3.58 9.06
N LEU A 156 5.51 2.97 9.56
CA LEU A 156 4.52 2.28 8.74
C LEU A 156 3.16 2.92 8.92
N ASN A 157 2.44 3.12 7.84
CA ASN A 157 1.11 3.72 7.87
C ASN A 157 0.14 2.95 7.00
N ASP A 158 -1.02 2.59 7.54
CA ASP A 158 -2.15 2.13 6.73
C ASP A 158 -3.47 2.67 7.30
N ILE A 159 -4.38 3.09 6.43
CA ILE A 159 -5.67 3.64 6.84
C ILE A 159 -6.66 2.54 7.26
N ASP A 160 -6.43 1.31 6.79
CA ASP A 160 -7.30 0.17 7.06
C ASP A 160 -6.98 -0.44 8.42
N ALA A 161 -8.00 -0.54 9.28
CA ALA A 161 -7.82 -1.00 10.65
C ALA A 161 -7.44 -2.49 10.73
N TRP A 162 -7.92 -3.31 9.80
CA TRP A 162 -7.58 -4.72 9.73
C TRP A 162 -6.12 -4.91 9.34
N ARG A 163 -5.66 -4.25 8.28
CA ARG A 163 -4.24 -4.30 7.86
C ARG A 163 -3.30 -3.69 8.89
N THR A 164 -3.71 -2.61 9.57
CA THR A 164 -2.96 -2.05 10.71
C THR A 164 -2.79 -3.04 11.85
N ARG A 165 -3.82 -3.85 12.14
CA ARG A 165 -3.74 -4.93 13.14
C ARG A 165 -2.70 -5.98 12.73
N LEU A 166 -2.67 -6.37 11.45
CA LEU A 166 -1.67 -7.31 10.92
C LEU A 166 -0.25 -6.72 10.94
N LEU A 167 -0.08 -5.45 10.57
CA LEU A 167 1.21 -4.74 10.63
C LEU A 167 1.80 -4.76 12.04
N ARG A 168 0.97 -4.68 13.07
CA ARG A 168 1.41 -4.73 14.46
C ARG A 168 1.95 -6.10 14.87
N HIS A 169 1.41 -7.18 14.30
CA HIS A 169 1.98 -8.52 14.46
C HIS A 169 3.29 -8.67 13.67
N ALA A 170 3.34 -8.10 12.45
CA ALA A 170 4.51 -8.15 11.59
C ALA A 170 5.70 -7.36 12.16
N PHE A 171 5.46 -6.16 12.70
CA PHE A 171 6.51 -5.21 13.12
C PHE A 171 6.19 -4.60 14.49
N PRO A 172 6.30 -5.37 15.59
CA PRO A 172 5.99 -4.86 16.94
C PRO A 172 6.87 -3.66 17.36
N GLU A 173 8.10 -3.58 16.84
CA GLU A 173 9.04 -2.47 17.08
C GLU A 173 8.86 -1.30 16.10
N GLY A 174 8.05 -1.48 15.05
CA GLY A 174 7.77 -0.45 14.05
C GLY A 174 6.85 0.64 14.60
N ARG A 175 7.05 1.89 14.18
CA ARG A 175 6.12 2.97 14.52
C ARG A 175 4.94 2.94 13.55
N LEU A 176 3.75 2.68 14.07
CA LEU A 176 2.53 2.59 13.29
C LEU A 176 1.69 3.87 13.37
N SER A 177 1.16 4.31 12.24
CA SER A 177 0.11 5.34 12.15
C SER A 177 -1.03 4.90 11.23
N THR A 178 -2.17 5.60 11.29
CA THR A 178 -3.37 5.26 10.50
C THR A 178 -3.93 6.47 9.76
N HIS A 179 -3.05 7.30 9.24
CA HIS A 179 -3.39 8.52 8.50
C HIS A 179 -3.76 8.21 7.05
N ASP A 180 -4.49 9.12 6.41
CA ASP A 180 -4.56 9.12 4.95
C ASP A 180 -3.15 9.40 4.39
N GLY A 181 -2.65 8.51 3.53
CA GLY A 181 -1.32 8.62 2.94
C GLY A 181 -1.16 9.85 2.04
N GLU A 182 -2.25 10.45 1.53
CA GLU A 182 -2.18 11.76 0.83
C GLU A 182 -1.78 12.89 1.76
N LEU A 183 -2.01 12.73 3.06
CA LEU A 183 -1.78 13.73 4.10
C LEU A 183 -0.64 13.32 5.03
N ILE A 184 0.22 12.38 4.62
CA ILE A 184 1.27 11.87 5.51
C ILE A 184 2.24 12.97 5.95
N ASP A 185 2.54 13.94 5.09
CA ASP A 185 3.37 15.09 5.47
C ASP A 185 2.69 16.00 6.49
N ASP A 186 1.38 16.17 6.42
CA ASP A 186 0.64 17.02 7.36
C ASP A 186 0.39 16.31 8.71
N MET A 187 0.22 14.99 8.69
CA MET A 187 -0.32 14.23 9.82
C MET A 187 0.75 13.50 10.65
N LEU A 188 1.85 13.06 10.03
CA LEU A 188 2.90 12.34 10.75
C LEU A 188 3.63 13.30 11.71
N ASP A 189 4.05 12.82 12.88
CA ASP A 189 4.79 13.64 13.86
C ASP A 189 5.96 14.37 13.18
N PRO A 190 6.09 15.71 13.27
CA PRO A 190 7.17 16.47 12.62
C PRO A 190 8.59 16.03 12.98
N GLN A 191 8.79 15.33 14.10
CA GLN A 191 10.09 14.78 14.50
C GLN A 191 10.46 13.51 13.72
N LEU A 192 9.50 12.87 13.07
CA LEU A 192 9.70 11.68 12.26
C LEU A 192 10.00 12.09 10.82
N VAL A 193 11.29 12.18 10.50
CA VAL A 193 11.79 12.54 9.17
C VAL A 193 12.48 11.32 8.55
N PRO A 194 11.87 10.63 7.57
CA PRO A 194 12.47 9.45 6.93
C PRO A 194 13.61 9.84 5.99
N SER A 195 14.64 8.99 5.90
CA SER A 195 15.70 9.08 4.89
C SER A 195 15.35 8.33 3.60
N VAL A 196 14.43 7.37 3.69
CA VAL A 196 13.94 6.59 2.56
C VAL A 196 12.41 6.46 2.62
N VAL A 197 11.77 6.53 1.46
CA VAL A 197 10.37 6.16 1.27
C VAL A 197 10.28 4.95 0.33
N LEU A 198 9.51 3.94 0.74
CA LEU A 198 9.02 2.89 -0.15
C LEU A 198 7.54 3.14 -0.38
N LEU A 199 7.11 3.27 -1.64
CA LEU A 199 5.76 3.73 -1.96
C LEU A 199 5.10 2.89 -3.06
N ASN A 200 3.97 2.27 -2.73
CA ASN A 200 3.03 1.70 -3.69
C ASN A 200 1.64 2.28 -3.38
N PRO A 201 1.30 3.46 -3.93
CA PRO A 201 0.09 4.18 -3.55
C PRO A 201 -1.15 3.58 -4.23
N PRO A 202 -2.37 3.84 -3.74
CA PRO A 202 -3.58 3.47 -4.47
C PRO A 202 -3.64 4.17 -5.84
N PHE A 203 -4.01 3.43 -6.89
CA PHE A 203 -3.87 3.89 -8.28
C PHE A 203 -5.07 4.65 -8.85
N SER A 204 -6.23 4.65 -8.19
CA SER A 204 -7.47 5.12 -8.84
C SER A 204 -8.49 5.86 -7.98
N ARG A 205 -8.33 5.94 -6.65
CA ARG A 205 -9.21 6.72 -5.76
C ARG A 205 -8.50 7.17 -4.49
N SER A 206 -9.04 8.24 -3.93
CA SER A 206 -8.66 8.86 -2.66
C SER A 206 -9.87 8.96 -1.75
N GLN A 207 -9.67 9.00 -0.43
CA GLN A 207 -10.79 9.10 0.50
C GLN A 207 -11.65 10.35 0.20
N GLY A 208 -12.96 10.16 0.01
CA GLY A 208 -13.90 11.25 -0.28
C GLY A 208 -13.97 11.73 -1.74
N ARG A 209 -13.27 11.09 -2.70
CA ARG A 209 -13.35 11.42 -4.13
C ARG A 209 -13.66 10.18 -4.98
N ALA A 210 -14.66 10.26 -5.85
CA ALA A 210 -14.85 9.25 -6.91
C ALA A 210 -13.71 9.35 -7.94
N ARG A 211 -13.33 8.22 -8.56
CA ARG A 211 -12.27 8.02 -9.58
C ARG A 211 -11.30 9.21 -9.69
N ASP A 212 -10.19 9.11 -8.97
CA ASP A 212 -9.19 10.16 -8.91
C ASP A 212 -7.88 9.70 -9.56
N ARG A 213 -7.66 10.16 -10.80
CA ARG A 213 -6.44 9.85 -11.57
C ARG A 213 -5.17 10.41 -10.92
N HIS A 214 -5.29 11.34 -9.98
CA HIS A 214 -4.16 11.99 -9.32
C HIS A 214 -3.90 11.44 -7.91
N ALA A 215 -4.66 10.44 -7.45
CA ALA A 215 -4.49 9.84 -6.12
C ALA A 215 -3.03 9.44 -5.86
N ALA A 216 -2.48 8.60 -6.74
CA ALA A 216 -1.09 8.14 -6.65
C ALA A 216 -0.07 9.29 -6.58
N LEU A 217 -0.27 10.34 -7.38
CA LEU A 217 0.62 11.50 -7.43
C LEU A 217 0.51 12.39 -6.19
N ARG A 218 -0.65 12.46 -5.53
CA ARG A 218 -0.78 13.20 -4.25
C ARG A 218 -0.12 12.45 -3.09
N HIS A 219 -0.29 11.12 -3.03
CA HIS A 219 0.48 10.28 -2.11
C HIS A 219 1.99 10.47 -2.31
N LEU A 220 2.45 10.44 -3.57
CA LEU A 220 3.86 10.67 -3.90
C LEU A 220 4.33 12.06 -3.46
N ARG A 221 3.58 13.11 -3.77
CA ARG A 221 3.92 14.48 -3.35
C ARG A 221 4.07 14.59 -1.84
N SER A 222 3.10 14.06 -1.10
CA SER A 222 3.10 14.07 0.37
C SER A 222 4.31 13.33 0.93
N ALA A 223 4.61 12.14 0.41
CA ALA A 223 5.77 11.37 0.85
C ALA A 223 7.11 12.08 0.54
N LEU A 224 7.23 12.72 -0.63
CA LEU A 224 8.44 13.49 -1.00
C LEU A 224 8.61 14.77 -0.17
N LEU A 225 7.52 15.43 0.21
CA LEU A 225 7.58 16.57 1.13
C LEU A 225 8.13 16.15 2.50
N ARG A 226 7.68 15.00 3.00
CA ARG A 226 8.12 14.42 4.28
C ARG A 226 9.56 13.88 4.25
N LEU A 227 10.05 13.44 3.10
CA LEU A 227 11.38 12.87 2.92
C LEU A 227 12.50 13.87 3.32
N ALA A 228 13.54 13.41 4.01
CA ALA A 228 14.71 14.23 4.34
C ALA A 228 15.42 14.75 3.06
N PRO A 229 16.05 15.94 3.11
CA PRO A 229 16.98 16.36 2.05
C PRO A 229 18.03 15.28 1.76
N GLY A 230 18.31 14.99 0.48
CA GLY A 230 19.18 13.89 0.05
C GLY A 230 18.60 12.48 0.23
N GLY A 231 17.35 12.37 0.70
CA GLY A 231 16.64 11.12 0.86
C GLY A 231 16.21 10.52 -0.47
N ARG A 232 15.85 9.23 -0.46
CA ARG A 232 15.44 8.47 -1.65
C ARG A 232 14.00 7.98 -1.55
N CYS A 233 13.28 7.98 -2.65
CA CYS A 233 11.93 7.41 -2.73
C CYS A 233 11.89 6.39 -3.87
N ALA A 234 11.71 5.11 -3.55
CA ALA A 234 11.37 4.10 -4.53
C ALA A 234 9.85 4.01 -4.63
N VAL A 235 9.30 4.42 -5.77
CA VAL A 235 7.86 4.45 -6.02
C VAL A 235 7.48 3.45 -7.12
N ILE A 236 6.42 2.69 -6.87
CA ILE A 236 5.80 1.77 -7.82
C ILE A 236 4.50 2.38 -8.29
N LEU A 237 4.37 2.56 -9.61
CA LEU A 237 3.23 3.23 -10.24
C LEU A 237 2.72 2.43 -11.43
N PRO A 238 1.48 2.66 -11.89
CA PRO A 238 1.03 2.19 -13.19
C PRO A 238 1.91 2.76 -14.30
N ASP A 239 2.20 1.96 -15.32
CA ASP A 239 3.01 2.33 -16.50
C ASP A 239 2.46 3.50 -17.33
N ARG A 240 1.15 3.77 -17.22
CA ARG A 240 0.43 4.90 -17.84
C ARG A 240 0.77 6.29 -17.27
N ILE A 241 1.55 6.38 -16.18
CA ILE A 241 1.99 7.67 -15.64
C ILE A 241 3.26 8.10 -16.37
N GLU A 242 3.18 9.17 -17.14
CA GLU A 242 4.30 9.69 -17.91
C GLU A 242 5.08 10.74 -17.10
N THR A 243 6.41 10.64 -17.13
CA THR A 243 7.31 11.49 -16.32
C THR A 243 7.53 12.89 -16.90
N GLU A 244 6.92 13.18 -18.05
CA GLU A 244 6.93 14.50 -18.70
C GLU A 244 5.65 15.31 -18.40
N ASP A 245 4.62 14.66 -17.84
CA ASP A 245 3.33 15.29 -17.55
C ASP A 245 3.44 16.33 -16.44
N ALA A 246 2.66 17.41 -16.57
CA ALA A 246 2.65 18.51 -15.60
C ALA A 246 2.31 18.04 -14.16
N ASP A 247 1.42 17.05 -14.02
CA ASP A 247 1.06 16.48 -12.72
C ASP A 247 2.22 15.72 -12.09
N TRP A 248 3.00 14.99 -12.89
CA TRP A 248 4.21 14.32 -12.43
C TRP A 248 5.26 15.35 -11.98
N LEU A 249 5.52 16.36 -12.81
CA LEU A 249 6.48 17.43 -12.49
C LEU A 249 6.07 18.18 -11.22
N HIS A 250 4.77 18.39 -11.00
CA HIS A 250 4.26 18.98 -9.77
C HIS A 250 4.46 18.05 -8.56
N ALA A 251 4.11 16.77 -8.69
CA ALA A 251 4.25 15.79 -7.61
C ALA A 251 5.71 15.61 -7.18
N THR A 252 6.62 15.62 -8.15
CA THR A 252 8.06 15.37 -7.95
C THR A 252 8.89 16.64 -7.80
N ALA A 253 8.28 17.83 -7.73
CA ALA A 253 9.04 19.08 -7.60
C ALA A 253 10.01 19.07 -6.40
N GLY A 254 11.31 19.21 -6.67
CA GLY A 254 12.39 19.10 -5.68
C GLY A 254 12.99 17.69 -5.54
N ALA A 255 12.57 16.73 -6.35
CA ALA A 255 13.13 15.40 -6.44
C ALA A 255 13.42 15.04 -7.91
N HIS A 256 14.48 14.28 -8.13
CA HIS A 256 14.96 13.93 -9.46
C HIS A 256 15.07 12.41 -9.62
N ALA A 257 14.66 11.89 -10.77
CA ALA A 257 14.80 10.47 -11.06
C ALA A 257 16.27 10.07 -11.12
N ARG A 258 16.56 8.88 -10.59
CA ARG A 258 17.85 8.17 -10.66
C ARG A 258 17.73 6.83 -11.38
N LEU A 259 16.52 6.25 -11.37
CA LEU A 259 16.15 5.01 -12.02
C LEU A 259 14.74 5.13 -12.58
N HIS A 260 14.49 4.55 -13.76
CA HIS A 260 13.15 4.38 -14.30
C HIS A 260 13.05 3.05 -15.05
N LEU A 261 12.38 2.08 -14.44
CA LEU A 261 12.19 0.74 -15.01
C LEU A 261 10.72 0.45 -15.26
N ASP A 262 10.37 -0.04 -16.45
CA ASP A 262 9.12 -0.78 -16.63
C ASP A 262 9.35 -2.23 -16.21
N LEU A 263 8.49 -2.75 -15.33
CA LEU A 263 8.58 -4.13 -14.88
C LEU A 263 7.81 -5.07 -15.82
N PRO A 264 8.09 -6.39 -15.77
CA PRO A 264 7.35 -7.37 -16.57
C PRO A 264 5.83 -7.29 -16.32
N PRO A 265 5.00 -7.49 -17.36
CA PRO A 265 3.54 -7.30 -17.26
C PRO A 265 2.84 -8.28 -16.30
N ASP A 266 3.46 -9.43 -16.02
CA ASP A 266 2.96 -10.48 -15.12
C ASP A 266 3.49 -10.37 -13.70
N ALA A 267 4.26 -9.31 -13.38
CA ALA A 267 4.92 -9.17 -12.08
C ALA A 267 3.93 -9.16 -10.90
N TYR A 268 2.68 -8.74 -11.12
CA TYR A 268 1.59 -8.75 -10.14
C TYR A 268 0.57 -9.89 -10.32
N ALA A 269 0.79 -10.85 -11.22
CA ALA A 269 -0.23 -11.85 -11.59
C ALA A 269 -0.77 -12.65 -10.39
N LYS A 270 0.11 -13.04 -9.47
CA LYS A 270 -0.28 -13.75 -8.22
C LYS A 270 -1.09 -12.89 -7.26
N HIS A 271 -0.97 -11.58 -7.34
CA HIS A 271 -1.75 -10.61 -6.56
C HIS A 271 -3.03 -10.19 -7.28
N GLY A 272 -3.41 -10.92 -8.35
CA GLY A 272 -4.71 -10.81 -8.97
C GLY A 272 -4.86 -9.66 -9.96
N THR A 273 -3.76 -9.08 -10.47
CA THR A 273 -3.80 -8.03 -11.49
C THR A 273 -2.72 -8.23 -12.56
N GLY A 274 -3.08 -7.90 -13.80
CA GLY A 274 -2.16 -7.80 -14.94
C GLY A 274 -1.85 -6.34 -15.31
N GLN A 275 -2.11 -5.41 -14.39
CA GLN A 275 -1.73 -4.00 -14.57
C GLN A 275 -0.20 -3.94 -14.67
N ALA A 276 0.28 -3.46 -15.82
CA ALA A 276 1.69 -3.13 -15.99
C ALA A 276 2.07 -1.98 -15.06
N VAL A 277 3.28 -2.08 -14.50
CA VAL A 277 3.80 -1.16 -13.49
C VAL A 277 5.24 -0.77 -13.81
N GLN A 278 5.63 0.37 -13.27
CA GLN A 278 6.97 0.91 -13.34
C GLN A 278 7.53 1.13 -11.93
N LEU A 279 8.84 0.95 -11.77
CA LEU A 279 9.61 1.26 -10.58
C LEU A 279 10.50 2.47 -10.87
N ILE A 280 10.30 3.55 -10.12
CA ILE A 280 11.06 4.79 -10.26
C ILE A 280 11.77 5.08 -8.95
N LEU A 281 13.08 5.34 -9.01
CA LEU A 281 13.86 5.83 -7.88
C LEU A 281 14.00 7.34 -8.02
N LEU A 282 13.53 8.08 -7.01
CA LEU A 282 13.68 9.53 -6.92
C LEU A 282 14.66 9.89 -5.79
N GLU A 283 15.45 10.92 -5.98
CA GLU A 283 16.34 11.50 -4.98
C GLU A 283 15.95 12.96 -4.71
N LYS A 284 15.70 13.31 -3.44
CA LYS A 284 15.32 14.67 -3.04
C LYS A 284 16.53 15.57 -2.99
N ASP A 285 16.44 16.75 -3.62
CA ASP A 285 17.53 17.71 -3.77
C ASP A 285 18.80 17.14 -4.45
N GLY A 286 18.68 15.98 -5.11
CA GLY A 286 19.76 15.31 -5.82
C GLY A 286 20.14 16.03 -7.11
N ALA A 287 21.26 15.63 -7.71
CA ALA A 287 21.65 16.14 -9.03
C ALA A 287 20.59 15.76 -10.07
N GLY A 288 20.02 16.76 -10.72
CA GLY A 288 19.10 16.57 -11.84
C GLY A 288 19.79 15.91 -13.04
N GLY A 289 19.02 15.14 -13.80
CA GLY A 289 19.47 14.49 -15.02
C GLY A 289 18.32 13.78 -15.72
N SER A 290 18.44 13.57 -17.03
CA SER A 290 17.52 12.70 -17.75
C SER A 290 17.90 11.25 -17.45
N VAL A 291 16.93 10.48 -16.96
CA VAL A 291 17.08 9.03 -16.75
C VAL A 291 16.25 8.34 -17.82
N PRO A 292 16.87 7.50 -18.68
CA PRO A 292 16.11 6.78 -19.69
C PRO A 292 15.16 5.78 -19.04
N ARG A 293 13.93 5.74 -19.53
CA ARG A 293 12.96 4.67 -19.23
C ARG A 293 13.47 3.36 -19.83
N GLN A 294 13.76 2.37 -18.99
CA GLN A 294 14.26 1.06 -19.42
C GLN A 294 13.20 -0.03 -19.22
N THR A 295 12.78 -0.65 -20.30
CA THR A 295 11.83 -1.78 -20.24
C THR A 295 12.54 -3.08 -19.89
N CYS A 296 12.09 -3.73 -18.81
CA CYS A 296 12.63 -5.00 -18.34
C CYS A 296 11.67 -6.15 -18.63
N THR A 297 12.12 -7.14 -19.40
CA THR A 297 11.32 -8.34 -19.75
C THR A 297 11.30 -9.38 -18.64
N THR A 298 12.23 -9.31 -17.67
CA THR A 298 12.27 -10.16 -16.48
C THR A 298 12.63 -9.35 -15.25
N LEU A 299 12.28 -9.85 -14.07
CA LEU A 299 12.73 -9.24 -12.81
C LEU A 299 14.26 -9.32 -12.64
N GLY A 300 14.92 -10.33 -13.25
CA GLY A 300 16.38 -10.41 -13.28
C GLY A 300 17.01 -9.29 -14.12
N ALA A 301 16.39 -8.90 -15.23
CA ALA A 301 16.82 -7.73 -16.01
C ALA A 301 16.66 -6.43 -15.22
N ALA A 302 15.57 -6.29 -14.46
CA ALA A 302 15.39 -5.15 -13.56
C ALA A 302 16.45 -5.10 -12.45
N LEU A 303 16.80 -6.26 -11.87
CA LEU A 303 17.88 -6.37 -10.89
C LEU A 303 19.22 -5.94 -11.48
N ALA A 304 19.57 -6.42 -12.68
CA ALA A 304 20.79 -6.05 -13.37
C ALA A 304 20.87 -4.55 -13.67
N ALA A 305 19.75 -3.92 -14.05
CA ALA A 305 19.67 -2.48 -14.24
C ALA A 305 19.89 -1.70 -12.93
N ILE A 306 19.34 -2.19 -11.81
CA ILE A 306 19.56 -1.62 -10.48
C ILE A 306 21.04 -1.71 -10.07
N ASP A 307 21.68 -2.86 -10.29
CA ASP A 307 23.10 -3.06 -9.98
C ASP A 307 24.01 -2.19 -10.87
N ALA A 308 23.59 -1.90 -12.10
CA ALA A 308 24.35 -1.08 -13.05
C ALA A 308 24.32 0.44 -12.76
N MET A 309 23.41 0.93 -11.91
CA MET A 309 23.28 2.37 -11.62
C MET A 309 24.53 3.04 -11.01
N ALA A 310 25.52 2.25 -10.60
CA ALA A 310 26.75 2.68 -9.94
C ALA A 310 26.49 3.35 -8.58
N THR A 311 27.02 2.73 -7.52
CA THR A 311 26.91 3.15 -6.12
C THR A 311 27.29 4.63 -5.94
N PRO A 312 26.37 5.51 -5.51
CA PRO A 312 26.77 6.82 -5.03
C PRO A 312 27.68 6.65 -3.82
N CYS A 313 28.81 7.37 -3.81
CA CYS A 313 29.66 7.54 -2.64
C CYS A 313 28.76 7.78 -1.42
N ALA A 314 29.00 7.03 -0.34
CA ALA A 314 28.23 7.14 0.89
C ALA A 314 27.99 8.62 1.21
N PRO A 315 26.73 9.05 1.46
CA PRO A 315 26.50 10.43 1.85
C PRO A 315 27.36 10.69 3.09
N GLN A 316 28.34 11.60 2.96
CA GLN A 316 28.99 12.11 4.16
C GLN A 316 27.88 12.70 5.03
N PRO A 317 27.87 12.41 6.34
CA PRO A 317 26.93 13.06 7.24
C PRO A 317 27.19 14.56 7.18
N GLN A 318 26.42 15.26 6.36
CA GLN A 318 26.36 16.71 6.39
C GLN A 318 25.72 17.04 7.74
N PRO A 319 26.42 17.76 8.63
CA PRO A 319 25.82 18.17 9.88
C PRO A 319 24.57 18.96 9.55
N ILE A 320 23.43 18.49 10.03
CA ILE A 320 22.16 19.22 9.96
C ILE A 320 22.41 20.53 10.68
N SER A 321 22.65 21.60 9.92
CA SER A 321 22.73 22.94 10.48
C SER A 321 21.33 23.29 10.95
N ARG A 322 21.09 23.14 12.25
CA ARG A 322 19.91 23.73 12.89
C ARG A 322 19.97 25.22 12.58
N PRO A 323 18.96 25.82 11.90
CA PRO A 323 18.92 27.26 11.79
C PRO A 323 18.74 27.81 13.21
N SER A 324 19.86 28.26 13.78
CA SER A 324 19.90 29.00 15.04
C SER A 324 19.49 30.43 14.69
N GLY A 325 18.19 30.62 14.47
CA GLY A 325 17.60 31.89 14.10
C GLY A 325 16.75 32.43 15.23
N LEU A 326 17.39 32.92 16.29
CA LEU A 326 16.75 33.86 17.21
C LEU A 326 16.46 35.14 16.42
N PHE A 327 15.18 35.54 16.38
CA PHE A 327 14.65 36.78 15.82
C PHE A 327 14.75 36.97 14.30
N ARG A 328 13.68 36.60 13.57
CA ARG A 328 13.27 37.32 12.35
C ARG A 328 11.77 37.61 12.40
N GLY A 329 11.47 38.88 12.15
CA GLY A 329 10.24 39.55 12.53
C GLY A 329 8.96 38.93 11.94
N LEU A 330 7.92 39.01 12.77
CA LEU A 330 6.53 38.79 12.43
C LEU A 330 6.10 39.75 11.32
N THR A 331 6.28 39.37 10.06
CA THR A 331 5.40 39.86 9.00
C THR A 331 4.31 38.82 8.82
N ARG A 332 3.19 39.08 9.48
CA ARG A 332 1.96 38.30 9.43
C ARG A 332 1.42 38.39 7.99
N ARG A 333 1.88 37.50 7.10
CA ARG A 333 1.23 37.28 5.80
C ARG A 333 -0.14 36.70 6.09
N THR A 334 -1.16 37.55 6.04
CA THR A 334 -2.56 37.14 6.02
C THR A 334 -2.76 36.26 4.80
N ARG A 335 -2.86 34.94 5.01
CA ARG A 335 -3.38 34.01 4.00
C ARG A 335 -4.81 34.47 3.67
N PRO A 336 -5.22 34.55 2.39
CA PRO A 336 -6.62 34.69 2.09
C PRO A 336 -7.32 33.43 2.63
N VAL A 337 -8.19 33.61 3.61
CA VAL A 337 -9.14 32.58 4.01
C VAL A 337 -10.09 32.46 2.84
N CYS A 338 -9.94 31.43 2.02
CA CYS A 338 -11.04 31.00 1.17
C CYS A 338 -12.18 30.61 2.11
N SER A 339 -13.22 31.44 2.16
CA SER A 339 -14.50 31.06 2.75
C SER A 339 -14.94 29.80 2.04
N ARG A 340 -14.86 28.65 2.71
CA ARG A 340 -15.56 27.46 2.26
C ARG A 340 -17.03 27.86 2.16
N ALA A 341 -17.57 27.84 0.95
CA ALA A 341 -19.01 27.88 0.78
C ALA A 341 -19.57 26.74 1.65
N ALA A 342 -20.49 27.07 2.54
CA ALA A 342 -21.20 26.06 3.31
C ALA A 342 -21.87 25.13 2.29
N VAL A 343 -21.35 23.91 2.16
CA VAL A 343 -22.10 22.86 1.47
C VAL A 343 -23.27 22.57 2.38
N THR A 344 -24.44 23.04 1.99
CA THR A 344 -25.70 22.66 2.64
C THR A 344 -25.79 21.14 2.50
N LEU A 345 -25.54 20.42 3.59
CA LEU A 345 -25.83 18.99 3.63
C LEU A 345 -27.33 18.85 3.33
N PRO A 346 -27.73 18.04 2.33
CA PRO A 346 -29.16 17.79 2.12
C PRO A 346 -29.74 17.24 3.41
N THR A 347 -30.90 17.75 3.79
CA THR A 347 -31.60 17.33 5.01
C THR A 347 -31.76 15.81 5.01
N THR A 348 -31.09 15.13 5.94
CA THR A 348 -31.19 13.67 6.06
C THR A 348 -32.48 13.32 6.79
N ARG A 349 -33.36 12.58 6.12
CA ARG A 349 -34.60 12.04 6.68
C ARG A 349 -34.42 10.54 6.91
N ALA A 350 -34.92 10.05 8.04
CA ALA A 350 -35.05 8.61 8.26
C ALA A 350 -35.95 7.97 7.18
N VAL A 351 -35.43 6.97 6.48
CA VAL A 351 -36.17 6.28 5.41
C VAL A 351 -37.08 5.23 6.04
N ALA A 352 -38.39 5.44 5.91
CA ALA A 352 -39.37 4.41 6.25
C ALA A 352 -39.39 3.33 5.15
N TYR A 353 -39.37 2.07 5.56
CA TYR A 353 -39.49 0.93 4.66
C TYR A 353 -40.39 -0.14 5.26
N HIS A 354 -41.02 -0.93 4.39
CA HIS A 354 -41.78 -2.11 4.77
C HIS A 354 -41.04 -3.36 4.31
N ARG A 355 -40.93 -4.36 5.19
CA ARG A 355 -40.41 -5.67 4.85
C ARG A 355 -41.54 -6.51 4.26
N LEU A 356 -41.29 -7.16 3.12
CA LEU A 356 -42.20 -8.13 2.53
C LEU A 356 -41.93 -9.52 3.11
N ASP A 357 -43.00 -10.24 3.45
CA ASP A 357 -42.90 -11.60 4.00
C ASP A 357 -42.45 -12.62 2.93
N ALA A 358 -42.94 -12.47 1.71
CA ALA A 358 -42.48 -13.20 0.54
C ALA A 358 -41.66 -12.26 -0.38
N PRO A 359 -40.65 -12.79 -1.09
CA PRO A 359 -39.90 -11.99 -2.05
C PRO A 359 -40.85 -11.50 -3.16
N ALA A 360 -40.73 -10.23 -3.55
CA ALA A 360 -41.41 -9.70 -4.71
C ALA A 360 -41.04 -10.55 -5.95
N PRO A 361 -41.97 -10.77 -6.88
CA PRO A 361 -41.69 -11.53 -8.10
C PRO A 361 -40.51 -10.92 -8.85
N ALA A 362 -39.87 -11.67 -9.76
CA ALA A 362 -38.91 -11.08 -10.69
C ALA A 362 -39.65 -10.15 -11.68
N GLY A 363 -39.02 -9.06 -12.10
CA GLY A 363 -39.57 -8.23 -13.18
C GLY A 363 -39.40 -8.93 -14.54
N GLU A 364 -40.00 -8.37 -15.58
CA GLU A 364 -39.81 -8.91 -16.93
C GLU A 364 -38.33 -8.78 -17.33
N PRO A 365 -37.69 -9.86 -17.82
CA PRO A 365 -36.30 -9.82 -18.24
C PRO A 365 -36.12 -8.99 -19.52
N GLN A 366 -35.05 -8.20 -19.57
CA GLN A 366 -34.60 -7.51 -20.77
C GLN A 366 -33.28 -8.13 -21.25
N GLY A 367 -33.38 -9.04 -22.22
CA GLY A 367 -32.24 -9.84 -22.68
C GLY A 367 -31.77 -10.83 -21.61
N ILE A 368 -30.50 -10.75 -21.21
CA ILE A 368 -29.93 -11.58 -20.13
C ILE A 368 -30.07 -10.94 -18.74
N TYR A 369 -30.64 -9.73 -18.65
CA TYR A 369 -30.71 -8.96 -17.40
C TYR A 369 -32.13 -8.91 -16.84
N LEU A 370 -32.22 -8.87 -15.51
CA LEU A 370 -33.46 -8.63 -14.77
C LEU A 370 -33.42 -7.20 -14.21
N PRO A 371 -34.55 -6.48 -14.21
CA PRO A 371 -34.60 -5.12 -13.69
C PRO A 371 -34.26 -5.09 -12.20
N TYR A 372 -33.33 -4.20 -11.83
CA TYR A 372 -32.87 -4.06 -10.45
C TYR A 372 -34.00 -3.54 -9.54
N ARG A 373 -34.39 -4.35 -8.56
CA ARG A 373 -35.26 -3.93 -7.45
C ARG A 373 -34.94 -4.69 -6.15
N PRO A 374 -35.07 -4.06 -4.97
CA PRO A 374 -35.02 -4.78 -3.70
C PRO A 374 -36.12 -5.84 -3.64
N SER A 375 -35.76 -7.09 -3.37
CA SER A 375 -36.71 -8.21 -3.41
C SER A 375 -37.55 -8.36 -2.14
N ARG A 376 -37.13 -7.79 -1.01
CA ARG A 376 -37.79 -7.95 0.30
C ARG A 376 -38.13 -6.65 1.01
N LEU A 377 -37.86 -5.51 0.39
CA LEU A 377 -38.05 -4.20 1.00
C LEU A 377 -38.82 -3.29 0.03
N LEU A 378 -39.86 -2.63 0.55
CA LEU A 378 -40.62 -1.61 -0.16
C LEU A 378 -40.37 -0.26 0.51
N ILE A 379 -39.86 0.69 -0.26
CA ILE A 379 -39.67 2.08 0.18
C ILE A 379 -40.64 2.92 -0.64
N ALA A 380 -41.64 3.52 0.00
CA ALA A 380 -42.77 4.15 -0.69
C ALA A 380 -42.35 5.29 -1.65
N ASP A 381 -41.32 6.05 -1.28
CA ASP A 381 -40.83 7.20 -2.06
C ASP A 381 -39.58 6.90 -2.89
N ALA A 382 -39.22 5.63 -3.09
CA ALA A 382 -38.04 5.29 -3.87
C ALA A 382 -38.26 5.63 -5.34
N ARG A 383 -37.33 6.39 -5.92
CA ARG A 383 -37.25 6.55 -7.37
C ARG A 383 -36.73 5.25 -7.99
N GLU A 384 -37.14 4.98 -9.21
CA GLU A 384 -36.59 3.89 -10.00
C GLU A 384 -35.07 4.05 -10.11
N HIS A 385 -34.38 2.91 -10.16
CA HIS A 385 -32.93 2.91 -10.31
C HIS A 385 -32.57 3.61 -11.62
N PRO A 386 -31.57 4.51 -11.65
CA PRO A 386 -31.29 5.36 -12.81
C PRO A 386 -30.73 4.60 -14.02
N SER A 387 -30.45 3.30 -13.91
CA SER A 387 -30.18 2.43 -15.05
C SER A 387 -31.43 1.59 -15.35
N ALA A 388 -31.84 1.56 -16.62
CA ALA A 388 -32.87 0.65 -17.13
C ALA A 388 -32.37 -0.81 -17.24
N LEU A 389 -31.19 -1.11 -16.70
CA LEU A 389 -30.53 -2.41 -16.65
C LEU A 389 -29.97 -2.63 -15.25
#